data_AF-A0A7S4WF74-F1
#
_entry.id   AF-A0A7S4WF74-F1
#
_cell.length_a   1.000
_cell.length_b   1.000
_cell.length_c   1.000
_cell.angle_alpha   90.00
_cell.angle_beta   90.00
_cell.angle_gamma   90.00
#
_symmetry.space_group_name_H-M   'P 1'
#
loop_
_entity.id
_entity.type
_entity.pdbx_description
1 polymer ?
#
loop_
_entity_poly.entity_id
_entity_poly.type
_entity_poly.pdbx_seq_one_letter_code
_entity_poly.pdbx_strand_id
1 'polypeptide(L)'
;QSPAAPGRARTRASAMGNSAAVKRKGRQQEVELVLSELGGVPGCKAYHSSVLLGGTEYSFDISGIGSSSGPQSHGSAETKRVALGPTELDGPALKARLEPHFQPGYYDLLRLNCNSFTDAALSVLVGRRLETKYRQLERAGARYPQLVARLSGGGYVPNSLADGFDLDKLINDLRFGPQWASKGEALGSADGDAAVGSQQVPNATRKGKSLKPLVRVRILPFQDAFEFNFDHMRRTYILPYIQSPEIADPTHGRGLRAGDEFSGRSGRVRFRVVVCEPVEGGLPGADTMVYTEGDPIERTLLKSVTMLPLESSVPLMNGKSPEDFVRPFLEHHSADLAVGQVHEIHGLRFRVVRTEPTAGGGACFDTEVVTKGPPVKVCAVDGCEAIPAKQCREKSCRRPVCLAHAAEVVEMSCLCPLHAPKGWFARSRKS
;
A
#
# COMPACT_ATOMS: atom_id res chain seq x y z
N GLN A 1 -0.98 -92.05 23.65
CA GLN A 1 -0.69 -91.87 25.08
C GLN A 1 0.04 -90.53 25.25
N SER A 2 -0.51 -89.68 26.11
CA SER A 2 0.03 -88.42 26.70
C SER A 2 0.30 -87.19 25.80
N PRO A 3 -0.32 -86.03 26.11
CA PRO A 3 -0.01 -84.72 25.53
C PRO A 3 0.98 -83.92 26.40
N ALA A 4 1.83 -83.11 25.77
CA ALA A 4 2.70 -82.13 26.44
C ALA A 4 2.06 -80.74 26.44
N ALA A 5 2.07 -80.09 27.61
CA ALA A 5 1.42 -78.82 27.90
C ALA A 5 2.20 -77.58 27.38
N PRO A 6 1.53 -76.42 27.16
CA PRO A 6 2.19 -75.18 26.76
C PRO A 6 2.68 -74.36 27.97
N GLY A 7 3.87 -73.77 27.83
CA GLY A 7 4.52 -72.91 28.81
C GLY A 7 3.87 -71.52 28.93
N ARG A 8 3.75 -71.04 30.17
CA ARG A 8 3.21 -69.72 30.54
C ARG A 8 4.11 -68.57 30.07
N ALA A 9 3.55 -67.63 29.32
CA ALA A 9 4.16 -66.34 29.02
C ALA A 9 4.11 -65.41 30.26
N ARG A 10 5.26 -64.87 30.66
CA ARG A 10 5.39 -63.83 31.68
C ARG A 10 5.13 -62.47 31.06
N THR A 11 4.03 -61.83 31.44
CA THR A 11 3.76 -60.41 31.21
C THR A 11 4.69 -59.56 32.10
N ARG A 12 5.62 -58.82 31.49
CA ARG A 12 6.36 -57.75 32.16
C ARG A 12 5.50 -56.49 32.16
N ALA A 13 5.13 -56.02 33.34
CA ALA A 13 4.49 -54.73 33.54
C ALA A 13 5.49 -53.61 33.23
N SER A 14 5.19 -52.77 32.24
CA SER A 14 5.92 -51.55 31.95
C SER A 14 5.61 -50.50 33.01
N ALA A 15 6.63 -50.08 33.75
CA ALA A 15 6.56 -48.96 34.67
C ALA A 15 6.33 -47.65 33.87
N MET A 16 5.18 -47.01 34.10
CA MET A 16 4.89 -45.66 33.61
C MET A 16 5.70 -44.65 34.44
N GLY A 17 6.89 -44.30 33.95
CA GLY A 17 7.71 -43.23 34.51
C GLY A 17 7.22 -41.86 34.02
N ASN A 18 6.78 -41.02 34.94
CA ASN A 18 6.48 -39.61 34.74
C ASN A 18 7.71 -38.87 34.18
N SER A 19 7.75 -38.69 32.86
CA SER A 19 8.75 -37.83 32.21
C SER A 19 8.27 -36.38 32.27
N ALA A 20 8.80 -35.64 33.24
CA ALA A 20 8.68 -34.19 33.27
C ALA A 20 9.26 -33.61 31.96
N ALA A 21 8.41 -32.94 31.18
CA ALA A 21 8.77 -32.32 29.92
C ALA A 21 9.78 -31.19 30.15
N VAL A 22 11.07 -31.51 30.07
CA VAL A 22 12.15 -30.52 29.98
C VAL A 22 11.91 -29.74 28.69
N LYS A 23 11.53 -28.45 28.82
CA LYS A 23 11.47 -27.50 27.69
C LYS A 23 12.86 -27.42 27.07
N ARG A 24 13.11 -28.22 26.03
CA ARG A 24 14.31 -28.12 25.21
C ARG A 24 14.29 -26.73 24.57
N LYS A 25 15.26 -25.89 24.94
CA LYS A 25 15.55 -24.64 24.24
C LYS A 25 15.65 -24.97 22.74
N GLY A 26 14.77 -24.39 21.92
CA GLY A 26 14.69 -24.69 20.49
C GLY A 26 16.07 -24.58 19.85
N ARG A 27 16.49 -25.60 19.10
CA ARG A 27 17.74 -25.53 18.34
C ARG A 27 17.52 -24.56 17.19
N GLN A 28 18.16 -23.40 17.25
CA GLN A 28 18.24 -22.50 16.10
C GLN A 28 19.03 -23.21 14.99
N GLN A 29 18.55 -23.08 13.76
CA GLN A 29 19.19 -23.64 12.56
C GLN A 29 19.68 -22.48 11.69
N GLU A 30 20.87 -22.61 11.13
CA GLU A 30 21.37 -21.64 10.15
C GLU A 30 20.63 -21.81 8.82
N VAL A 31 20.18 -20.70 8.24
CA VAL A 31 19.54 -20.64 6.93
C VAL A 31 20.56 -20.20 5.89
N GLU A 32 20.78 -21.02 4.87
CA GLU A 32 21.59 -20.64 3.70
C GLU A 32 20.74 -20.70 2.42
N LEU A 33 20.87 -19.69 1.56
CA LEU A 33 20.38 -19.72 0.19
C LEU A 33 21.44 -20.36 -0.71
N VAL A 34 21.04 -21.34 -1.52
CA VAL A 34 21.90 -21.97 -2.52
C VAL A 34 21.44 -21.61 -3.91
N LEU A 35 22.38 -21.29 -4.80
CA LEU A 35 22.14 -20.83 -6.16
C LEU A 35 23.08 -21.53 -7.13
N SER A 36 22.58 -21.93 -8.30
CA SER A 36 23.41 -22.26 -9.46
C SER A 36 22.83 -21.64 -10.73
N GLU A 37 23.69 -21.29 -11.67
CA GLU A 37 23.26 -20.80 -12.99
C GLU A 37 22.89 -22.00 -13.88
N LEU A 38 21.69 -21.97 -14.46
CA LEU A 38 21.21 -23.00 -15.40
C LEU A 38 21.51 -22.65 -16.87
N GLY A 39 21.97 -21.43 -17.13
CA GLY A 39 22.14 -20.86 -18.46
C GLY A 39 21.36 -19.57 -18.64
N GLY A 40 21.02 -19.20 -19.86
CA GLY A 40 20.22 -18.00 -20.15
C GLY A 40 20.45 -17.42 -21.54
N VAL A 41 19.84 -16.27 -21.79
CA VAL A 41 20.07 -15.44 -22.97
C VAL A 41 20.87 -14.19 -22.60
N PRO A 42 21.49 -13.50 -23.57
CA PRO A 42 22.06 -12.19 -23.33
C PRO A 42 21.05 -11.27 -22.62
N GLY A 43 21.40 -10.81 -21.42
CA GLY A 43 20.54 -9.96 -20.58
C GLY A 43 19.59 -10.69 -19.62
N CYS A 44 19.44 -12.01 -19.69
CA CYS A 44 18.59 -12.77 -18.77
C CYS A 44 19.19 -14.14 -18.44
N LYS A 45 19.64 -14.32 -17.19
CA LYS A 45 20.16 -15.59 -16.68
C LYS A 45 19.06 -16.38 -15.97
N ALA A 46 19.03 -17.68 -16.22
CA ALA A 46 18.23 -18.66 -15.51
C ALA A 46 19.00 -19.15 -14.28
N TYR A 47 18.33 -19.23 -13.14
CA TYR A 47 18.91 -19.73 -11.89
C TYR A 47 18.07 -20.87 -11.35
N HIS A 48 18.74 -21.86 -10.78
CA HIS A 48 18.15 -22.81 -9.85
C HIS A 48 18.46 -22.34 -8.42
N SER A 49 17.48 -22.42 -7.53
CA SER A 49 17.66 -22.05 -6.13
C SER A 49 17.02 -23.04 -5.18
N SER A 50 17.61 -23.15 -4.00
CA SER A 50 17.13 -23.96 -2.88
C SER A 50 17.50 -23.31 -1.55
N VAL A 51 16.96 -23.84 -0.45
CA VAL A 51 17.32 -23.41 0.91
C VAL A 51 17.96 -24.56 1.68
N LEU A 52 19.06 -24.30 2.40
CA LEU A 52 19.67 -25.23 3.35
C LEU A 52 19.26 -24.84 4.78
N LEU A 53 18.80 -25.83 5.54
CA LEU A 53 18.50 -25.73 6.97
C LEU A 53 19.29 -26.79 7.72
N GLY A 54 20.29 -26.37 8.48
CA GLY A 54 21.13 -27.31 9.25
C GLY A 54 21.80 -28.39 8.38
N GLY A 55 22.13 -28.05 7.12
CA GLY A 55 22.74 -28.97 6.15
C GLY A 55 21.75 -29.81 5.32
N THR A 56 20.45 -29.73 5.59
CA THR A 56 19.40 -30.34 4.75
C THR A 56 18.89 -29.34 3.74
N GLU A 57 18.97 -29.68 2.46
CA GLU A 57 18.42 -28.88 1.37
C GLU A 57 16.93 -29.14 1.26
N TYR A 58 16.18 -28.08 0.97
CA TYR A 58 14.80 -28.13 0.50
C TYR A 58 14.72 -27.42 -0.84
N SER A 59 14.12 -28.08 -1.82
CA SER A 59 13.93 -27.59 -3.19
C SER A 59 12.57 -28.03 -3.73
N PHE A 60 12.06 -27.32 -4.72
CA PHE A 60 10.80 -27.67 -5.38
C PHE A 60 11.06 -28.08 -6.83
N ASP A 61 10.50 -29.23 -7.21
CA ASP A 61 10.54 -29.78 -8.58
C ASP A 61 9.18 -30.39 -8.96
N ILE A 62 9.14 -31.13 -10.07
CA ILE A 62 7.92 -31.78 -10.56
C ILE A 62 7.28 -32.76 -9.55
N SER A 63 8.06 -33.32 -8.62
CA SER A 63 7.64 -34.25 -7.58
C SER A 63 7.20 -33.54 -6.29
N GLY A 64 7.16 -32.21 -6.25
CA GLY A 64 6.81 -31.43 -5.07
C GLY A 64 8.04 -30.92 -4.32
N ILE A 65 7.88 -30.64 -3.02
CA ILE A 65 8.99 -30.24 -2.15
C ILE A 65 9.84 -31.47 -1.79
N GLY A 66 11.04 -31.55 -2.35
CA GLY A 66 12.07 -32.52 -2.02
C GLY A 66 12.94 -32.08 -0.85
N SER A 67 13.62 -33.05 -0.22
CA SER A 67 14.68 -32.76 0.76
C SER A 67 15.89 -33.66 0.53
N SER A 68 17.10 -33.10 0.61
CA SER A 68 18.34 -33.83 0.37
C SER A 68 19.44 -33.43 1.38
N SER A 69 20.50 -34.24 1.49
CA SER A 69 21.65 -33.91 2.34
C SER A 69 22.67 -33.10 1.54
N GLY A 70 22.86 -31.83 1.91
CA GLY A 70 23.61 -30.86 1.09
C GLY A 70 22.85 -30.43 -0.18
N PRO A 71 23.45 -29.63 -1.07
CA PRO A 71 22.78 -29.02 -2.22
C PRO A 71 22.68 -29.97 -3.44
N GLN A 72 22.10 -31.16 -3.26
CA GLN A 72 22.10 -32.19 -4.31
C GLN A 72 21.26 -31.80 -5.53
N SER A 73 20.25 -30.95 -5.36
CA SER A 73 19.38 -30.50 -6.46
C SER A 73 20.12 -29.67 -7.52
N HIS A 74 21.33 -29.17 -7.22
CA HIS A 74 22.17 -28.41 -8.14
C HIS A 74 23.08 -29.31 -9.02
N GLY A 75 23.13 -30.62 -8.78
CA GLY A 75 23.96 -31.56 -9.54
C GLY A 75 25.46 -31.22 -9.47
N SER A 76 26.12 -31.17 -10.62
CA SER A 76 27.53 -30.80 -10.74
C SER A 76 27.78 -29.31 -11.00
N ALA A 77 26.73 -28.49 -11.03
CA ALA A 77 26.87 -27.05 -11.27
C ALA A 77 27.62 -26.36 -10.13
N GLU A 78 28.35 -25.29 -10.44
CA GLU A 78 28.96 -24.45 -9.42
C GLU A 78 27.86 -23.83 -8.55
N THR A 79 27.95 -24.06 -7.23
CA THR A 79 26.96 -23.57 -6.27
C THR A 79 27.50 -22.38 -5.50
N LYS A 80 26.70 -21.32 -5.42
CA LYS A 80 26.92 -20.19 -4.51
C LYS A 80 26.02 -20.35 -3.29
N ARG A 81 26.63 -20.32 -2.10
CA ARG A 81 25.91 -20.33 -0.82
C ARG A 81 25.94 -18.95 -0.18
N VAL A 82 24.80 -18.51 0.35
CA VAL A 82 24.64 -17.21 1.02
C VAL A 82 24.02 -17.45 2.39
N ALA A 83 24.79 -17.25 3.45
CA ALA A 83 24.27 -17.31 4.82
C ALA A 83 23.31 -16.14 5.06
N LEU A 84 22.11 -16.45 5.55
CA LEU A 84 21.04 -15.46 5.78
C LEU A 84 20.73 -15.24 7.26
N GLY A 85 21.20 -16.14 8.14
CA GLY A 85 21.07 -16.07 9.58
C GLY A 85 20.27 -17.23 10.18
N PRO A 86 20.04 -17.21 11.50
CA PRO A 86 19.37 -18.30 12.20
C PRO A 86 17.84 -18.23 12.07
N THR A 87 17.19 -19.38 12.17
CA THR A 87 15.74 -19.53 12.31
C THR A 87 15.39 -20.51 13.43
N GLU A 88 14.21 -20.35 14.02
CA GLU A 88 13.64 -21.30 14.99
C GLU A 88 12.78 -22.38 14.32
N LEU A 89 12.45 -22.20 13.04
CA LEU A 89 11.64 -23.14 12.28
C LEU A 89 12.54 -24.25 11.72
N ASP A 90 12.22 -25.51 12.03
CA ASP A 90 12.92 -26.64 11.43
C ASP A 90 12.43 -26.96 10.02
N GLY A 91 13.24 -27.72 9.29
CA GLY A 91 12.95 -28.09 7.91
C GLY A 91 11.64 -28.87 7.71
N PRO A 92 11.29 -29.89 8.53
CA PRO A 92 9.98 -30.54 8.45
C PRO A 92 8.81 -29.57 8.63
N ALA A 93 8.89 -28.61 9.56
CA ALA A 93 7.86 -27.61 9.76
C ALA A 93 7.78 -26.62 8.58
N LEU A 94 8.91 -26.22 7.99
CA LEU A 94 8.93 -25.45 6.75
C LEU A 94 8.19 -26.19 5.62
N LYS A 95 8.56 -27.45 5.39
CA LYS A 95 7.94 -28.28 4.34
C LYS A 95 6.44 -28.39 4.57
N ALA A 96 6.00 -28.79 5.76
CA ALA A 96 4.58 -28.94 6.09
C ALA A 96 3.78 -27.64 5.88
N ARG A 97 4.42 -26.48 6.11
CA ARG A 97 3.79 -25.17 5.90
C ARG A 97 3.65 -24.78 4.44
N LEU A 98 4.60 -25.16 3.59
CA LEU A 98 4.63 -24.78 2.17
C LEU A 98 4.01 -25.82 1.24
N GLU A 99 4.04 -27.10 1.61
CA GLU A 99 3.57 -28.23 0.79
C GLU A 99 2.14 -28.07 0.23
N PRO A 100 1.16 -27.47 0.94
CA PRO A 100 -0.17 -27.22 0.36
C PRO A 100 -0.15 -26.36 -0.91
N HIS A 101 0.88 -25.52 -1.08
CA HIS A 101 1.03 -24.58 -2.21
C HIS A 101 2.03 -25.07 -3.28
N PHE A 102 2.82 -26.09 -2.96
CA PHE A 102 3.91 -26.62 -3.80
C PHE A 102 3.74 -28.14 -3.95
N GLN A 103 2.57 -28.54 -4.46
CA GLN A 103 2.18 -29.94 -4.60
C GLN A 103 2.88 -30.62 -5.78
N PRO A 104 3.06 -31.96 -5.73
CA PRO A 104 3.52 -32.72 -6.88
C PRO A 104 2.65 -32.44 -8.12
N GLY A 105 3.29 -32.28 -9.28
CA GLY A 105 2.62 -31.99 -10.55
C GLY A 105 2.24 -30.52 -10.77
N TYR A 106 2.45 -29.61 -9.82
CA TYR A 106 2.17 -28.18 -9.99
C TYR A 106 3.34 -27.38 -10.58
N TYR A 107 4.51 -27.99 -10.75
CA TYR A 107 5.69 -27.30 -11.24
C TYR A 107 5.43 -26.65 -12.61
N ASP A 108 5.74 -25.36 -12.72
CA ASP A 108 5.69 -24.56 -13.94
C ASP A 108 6.94 -23.68 -14.01
N LEU A 109 7.64 -23.73 -15.14
CA LEU A 109 8.92 -23.03 -15.31
C LEU A 109 8.86 -21.52 -15.05
N LEU A 110 7.71 -20.87 -15.29
CA LEU A 110 7.57 -19.41 -15.23
C LEU A 110 6.74 -18.90 -14.06
N ARG A 111 5.83 -19.71 -13.52
CA ARG A 111 4.89 -19.28 -12.46
C ARG A 111 5.24 -19.88 -11.11
N LEU A 112 5.42 -21.19 -11.07
CA LEU A 112 5.61 -21.95 -9.84
C LEU A 112 6.79 -22.91 -10.00
N ASN A 113 7.99 -22.41 -9.72
CA ASN A 113 9.23 -23.16 -9.86
C ASN A 113 10.05 -23.13 -8.57
N CYS A 114 11.29 -23.60 -8.64
CA CYS A 114 12.24 -23.59 -7.52
C CYS A 114 12.50 -22.18 -6.96
N ASN A 115 12.51 -21.14 -7.78
CA ASN A 115 12.70 -19.75 -7.34
C ASN A 115 11.47 -19.20 -6.61
N SER A 116 10.26 -19.56 -7.05
CA SER A 116 9.02 -19.24 -6.33
C SER A 116 8.99 -19.92 -4.96
N PHE A 117 9.39 -21.20 -4.88
CA PHE A 117 9.53 -21.93 -3.63
C PHE A 117 10.55 -21.27 -2.70
N THR A 118 11.76 -21.02 -3.20
CA THR A 118 12.83 -20.42 -2.41
C THR A 118 12.43 -19.05 -1.88
N ASP A 119 11.76 -18.20 -2.67
CA ASP A 119 11.25 -16.90 -2.21
C ASP A 119 10.23 -17.04 -1.06
N ALA A 120 9.27 -17.98 -1.19
CA ALA A 120 8.31 -18.28 -0.14
C ALA A 120 8.99 -18.84 1.13
N ALA A 121 9.98 -19.71 0.96
CA ALA A 121 10.75 -20.28 2.07
C ALA A 121 11.56 -19.22 2.81
N LEU A 122 12.33 -18.38 2.10
CA LEU A 122 13.08 -17.29 2.71
C LEU A 122 12.18 -16.30 3.46
N SER A 123 10.98 -16.06 2.94
CA SER A 123 9.99 -15.22 3.59
C SER A 123 9.54 -15.79 4.94
N VAL A 124 9.31 -17.10 5.01
CA VAL A 124 8.91 -17.80 6.24
C VAL A 124 10.06 -17.92 7.23
N LEU A 125 11.27 -18.20 6.76
CA LEU A 125 12.41 -18.55 7.60
C LEU A 125 13.08 -17.32 8.22
N VAL A 126 13.30 -16.26 7.42
CA VAL A 126 14.12 -15.10 7.79
C VAL A 126 13.45 -13.76 7.45
N GLY A 127 12.19 -13.76 6.99
CA GLY A 127 11.47 -12.53 6.65
C GLY A 127 12.06 -11.77 5.46
N ARG A 128 12.84 -12.44 4.59
CA ARG A 128 13.45 -11.83 3.39
C ARG A 128 12.82 -12.36 2.10
N ARG A 129 12.98 -11.60 1.02
CA ARG A 129 12.59 -12.03 -0.34
C ARG A 129 13.82 -12.51 -1.09
N LEU A 130 13.61 -13.40 -2.05
CA LEU A 130 14.65 -13.75 -3.03
C LEU A 130 14.95 -12.53 -3.90
N GLU A 131 16.24 -12.21 -4.10
CA GLU A 131 16.62 -11.05 -4.91
C GLU A 131 16.01 -11.13 -6.31
N THR A 132 15.44 -10.02 -6.79
CA THR A 132 14.74 -9.94 -8.09
C THR A 132 15.57 -10.45 -9.26
N LYS A 133 16.91 -10.33 -9.19
CA LYS A 133 17.79 -10.79 -10.27
C LYS A 133 17.70 -12.30 -10.55
N TYR A 134 17.34 -13.09 -9.54
CA TYR A 134 17.17 -14.55 -9.63
C TYR A 134 15.78 -14.95 -10.14
N ARG A 135 14.85 -13.99 -10.23
CA ARG A 135 13.47 -14.17 -10.73
C ARG A 135 13.23 -13.47 -12.09
N GLN A 136 14.31 -13.09 -12.79
CA GLN A 136 14.19 -12.29 -14.01
C GLN A 136 13.59 -13.07 -15.17
N LEU A 137 13.92 -14.35 -15.30
CA LEU A 137 13.46 -15.18 -16.41
C LEU A 137 11.95 -15.43 -16.32
N GLU A 138 11.44 -15.65 -15.12
CA GLU A 138 10.01 -15.82 -14.83
C GLU A 138 9.23 -14.58 -15.23
N ARG A 139 9.71 -13.40 -14.79
CA ARG A 139 9.07 -12.11 -15.11
C ARG A 139 9.12 -11.79 -16.60
N ALA A 140 10.27 -12.01 -17.23
CA ALA A 140 10.42 -11.81 -18.67
C ALA A 140 9.57 -12.80 -19.47
N GLY A 141 9.54 -14.07 -19.04
CA GLY A 141 8.79 -15.14 -19.69
C GLY A 141 7.28 -14.99 -19.55
N ALA A 142 6.79 -14.55 -18.39
CA ALA A 142 5.38 -14.23 -18.20
C ALA A 142 4.92 -13.10 -19.14
N ARG A 143 5.80 -12.12 -19.41
CA ARG A 143 5.52 -11.03 -20.35
C ARG A 143 5.69 -11.42 -21.82
N TYR A 144 6.60 -12.36 -22.10
CA TYR A 144 6.93 -12.82 -23.46
C TYR A 144 7.00 -14.35 -23.54
N PRO A 145 5.86 -15.06 -23.49
CA PRO A 145 5.85 -16.54 -23.48
C PRO A 145 6.55 -17.16 -24.70
N GLN A 146 6.49 -16.46 -25.84
CA GLN A 146 7.15 -16.85 -27.08
C GLN A 146 8.68 -16.95 -26.96
N LEU A 147 9.28 -16.13 -26.10
CA LEU A 147 10.72 -16.19 -25.83
C LEU A 147 11.07 -17.50 -25.13
N VAL A 148 10.30 -17.89 -24.13
CA VAL A 148 10.52 -19.12 -23.36
C VAL A 148 10.25 -20.34 -24.22
N ALA A 149 9.22 -20.31 -25.06
CA ALA A 149 8.98 -21.34 -26.07
C ALA A 149 10.21 -21.49 -26.98
N ARG A 150 10.77 -20.40 -27.51
CA ARG A 150 11.99 -20.48 -28.33
C ARG A 150 13.21 -21.02 -27.56
N LEU A 151 13.41 -20.59 -26.31
CA LEU A 151 14.55 -21.02 -25.50
C LEU A 151 14.48 -22.46 -25.04
N SER A 152 13.26 -22.98 -24.88
CA SER A 152 13.00 -24.39 -24.61
C SER A 152 12.96 -25.25 -25.88
N GLY A 153 13.28 -24.70 -27.06
CA GLY A 153 13.17 -25.43 -28.33
C GLY A 153 11.74 -25.84 -28.68
N GLY A 154 10.75 -25.10 -28.17
CA GLY A 154 9.32 -25.41 -28.27
C GLY A 154 8.82 -26.37 -27.19
N GLY A 155 9.67 -26.83 -26.27
CA GLY A 155 9.33 -27.84 -25.27
C GLY A 155 8.59 -27.31 -24.04
N TYR A 156 8.58 -25.99 -23.80
CA TYR A 156 7.84 -25.43 -22.68
C TYR A 156 6.33 -25.43 -22.97
N VAL A 157 5.59 -26.18 -22.16
CA VAL A 157 4.13 -26.19 -22.10
C VAL A 157 3.73 -25.64 -20.73
N PRO A 158 2.99 -24.53 -20.65
CA PRO A 158 2.50 -24.00 -19.38
C PRO A 158 1.67 -25.04 -18.63
N ASN A 159 1.89 -25.16 -17.33
CA ASN A 159 1.11 -26.04 -16.48
C ASN A 159 -0.16 -25.34 -16.00
N SER A 160 -1.32 -25.88 -16.37
CA SER A 160 -2.62 -25.31 -16.00
C SER A 160 -2.90 -25.41 -14.49
N LEU A 161 -2.25 -26.32 -13.76
CA LEU A 161 -2.38 -26.38 -12.30
C LEU A 161 -1.70 -25.20 -11.60
N ALA A 162 -0.75 -24.55 -12.27
CA ALA A 162 -0.11 -23.32 -11.79
C ALA A 162 -0.84 -22.05 -12.26
N ASP A 163 -1.96 -22.16 -12.98
CA ASP A 163 -2.78 -21.01 -13.36
C ASP A 163 -3.31 -20.29 -12.12
N GLY A 164 -3.19 -18.96 -12.10
CA GLY A 164 -3.64 -18.14 -10.97
C GLY A 164 -2.75 -18.21 -9.72
N PHE A 165 -1.63 -18.94 -9.76
CA PHE A 165 -0.66 -18.87 -8.68
C PHE A 165 -0.09 -17.45 -8.56
N ASP A 166 -0.23 -16.87 -7.38
CA ASP A 166 0.30 -15.56 -7.02
C ASP A 166 1.26 -15.70 -5.84
N LEU A 167 2.56 -15.56 -6.14
CA LEU A 167 3.63 -15.67 -5.17
C LEU A 167 3.57 -14.58 -4.10
N ASP A 168 3.20 -13.35 -4.48
CA ASP A 168 3.14 -12.23 -3.56
C ASP A 168 1.96 -12.38 -2.61
N LYS A 169 0.81 -12.82 -3.13
CA LYS A 169 -0.34 -13.20 -2.30
C LYS A 169 0.02 -14.31 -1.31
N LEU A 170 0.65 -15.39 -1.79
CA LEU A 170 1.09 -16.49 -0.93
C LEU A 170 2.02 -16.00 0.18
N ILE A 171 3.02 -15.19 -0.15
CA ILE A 171 3.98 -14.67 0.82
C ILE A 171 3.28 -13.78 1.87
N ASN A 172 2.30 -12.98 1.45
CA ASN A 172 1.49 -12.18 2.36
C ASN A 172 0.65 -13.06 3.29
N ASP A 173 -0.01 -14.10 2.75
CA ASP A 173 -0.78 -15.06 3.54
C ASP A 173 0.10 -15.82 4.54
N LEU A 174 1.30 -16.23 4.12
CA LEU A 174 2.26 -16.90 4.98
C LEU A 174 2.78 -15.99 6.10
N ARG A 175 3.05 -14.72 5.83
CA ARG A 175 3.59 -13.79 6.84
C ARG A 175 2.54 -13.32 7.84
N PHE A 176 1.32 -13.04 7.37
CA PHE A 176 0.33 -12.30 8.15
C PHE A 176 -0.94 -13.10 8.47
N GLY A 177 -1.09 -14.28 7.85
CA GLY A 177 -2.31 -15.05 7.87
C GLY A 177 -3.34 -14.52 6.85
N PRO A 178 -4.26 -15.38 6.37
CA PRO A 178 -5.21 -15.05 5.31
C PRO A 178 -6.18 -13.91 5.66
N GLN A 179 -6.42 -13.71 6.96
CA GLN A 179 -7.30 -12.65 7.49
C GLN A 179 -6.73 -11.23 7.38
N TRP A 180 -5.42 -11.07 7.17
CA TRP A 180 -4.79 -9.75 7.02
C TRP A 180 -4.74 -9.30 5.56
N ALA A 181 -4.39 -10.21 4.63
CA ALA A 181 -4.36 -9.92 3.19
C ALA A 181 -5.75 -9.47 2.69
N SER A 182 -6.79 -10.20 3.10
CA SER A 182 -8.19 -9.90 2.75
C SER A 182 -8.70 -8.56 3.32
N LYS A 183 -8.20 -8.09 4.48
CA LYS A 183 -8.58 -6.77 5.02
C LYS A 183 -8.05 -5.62 4.17
N GLY A 184 -6.86 -5.76 3.58
CA GLY A 184 -6.30 -4.76 2.68
C GLY A 184 -7.08 -4.67 1.37
N GLU A 185 -7.48 -5.81 0.81
CA GLU A 185 -8.33 -5.88 -0.40
C GLU A 185 -9.74 -5.35 -0.12
N ALA A 186 -10.39 -5.72 0.99
CA ALA A 186 -11.72 -5.23 1.33
C ALA A 186 -11.78 -3.72 1.59
N LEU A 187 -10.70 -3.12 2.10
CA LEU A 187 -10.59 -1.67 2.28
C LEU A 187 -10.20 -0.94 0.98
N GLY A 188 -9.50 -1.61 0.06
CA GLY A 188 -9.07 -1.05 -1.23
C GLY A 188 -10.09 -1.21 -2.37
N SER A 189 -10.92 -2.26 -2.33
CA SER A 189 -11.94 -2.60 -3.34
C SER A 189 -13.35 -2.13 -2.95
N ALA A 190 -13.53 -1.47 -1.81
CA ALA A 190 -14.74 -0.70 -1.58
C ALA A 190 -14.70 0.49 -2.55
N ASP A 191 -15.35 0.35 -3.70
CA ASP A 191 -15.62 1.39 -4.70
C ASP A 191 -16.00 2.70 -4.01
N GLY A 192 -14.99 3.55 -3.81
CA GLY A 192 -15.06 4.85 -3.16
C GLY A 192 -15.49 5.92 -4.15
N ASP A 193 -16.55 5.69 -4.91
CA ASP A 193 -17.31 6.75 -5.60
C ASP A 193 -18.21 7.52 -4.62
N ALA A 194 -18.28 7.06 -3.36
CA ALA A 194 -18.58 7.97 -2.27
C ALA A 194 -17.39 8.93 -2.17
N ALA A 195 -17.49 10.06 -2.86
CA ALA A 195 -16.65 11.22 -2.66
C ALA A 195 -16.41 11.39 -1.16
N VAL A 196 -15.27 10.87 -0.69
CA VAL A 196 -14.70 11.24 0.59
C VAL A 196 -14.27 12.67 0.32
N GLY A 197 -15.23 13.58 0.45
CA GLY A 197 -14.98 15.00 0.43
C GLY A 197 -13.76 15.19 1.30
N SER A 198 -12.72 15.75 0.71
CA SER A 198 -11.50 16.15 1.38
C SER A 198 -11.86 17.17 2.45
N GLN A 199 -12.50 16.71 3.52
CA GLN A 199 -12.50 17.40 4.78
C GLN A 199 -11.02 17.43 5.12
N GLN A 200 -10.40 18.58 4.85
CA GLN A 200 -9.24 19.01 5.58
C GLN A 200 -9.54 18.63 7.03
N VAL A 201 -8.91 17.56 7.52
CA VAL A 201 -9.05 17.20 8.93
C VAL A 201 -8.51 18.44 9.61
N PRO A 202 -9.37 19.24 10.29
CA PRO A 202 -8.92 20.50 10.81
C PRO A 202 -7.70 20.20 11.66
N ASN A 203 -6.68 21.06 11.54
CA ASN A 203 -5.45 21.03 12.32
C ASN A 203 -5.77 21.39 13.78
N ALA A 204 -6.76 20.69 14.34
CA ALA A 204 -7.26 20.82 15.68
C ALA A 204 -6.13 20.31 16.56
N THR A 205 -5.56 21.24 17.32
CA THR A 205 -4.64 21.00 18.42
C THR A 205 -5.24 19.93 19.35
N ARG A 206 -4.91 18.67 19.09
CA ARG A 206 -5.39 17.52 19.86
C ARG A 206 -4.66 17.52 21.19
N LYS A 207 -5.23 18.21 22.18
CA LYS A 207 -4.80 18.09 23.57
C LYS A 207 -5.05 16.65 24.07
N GLY A 208 -3.99 15.87 24.17
CA GLY A 208 -3.78 14.97 25.31
C GLY A 208 -4.17 13.49 25.21
N LYS A 209 -4.53 12.95 24.03
CA LYS A 209 -4.63 11.48 23.89
C LYS A 209 -3.30 10.92 23.40
N SER A 210 -2.59 10.24 24.29
CA SER A 210 -1.42 9.42 23.94
C SER A 210 -1.81 8.46 22.81
N LEU A 211 -1.19 8.60 21.65
CA LEU A 211 -1.38 7.66 20.55
C LEU A 211 -0.76 6.31 20.95
N LYS A 212 -1.39 5.22 20.51
CA LYS A 212 -0.86 3.88 20.72
C LYS A 212 0.36 3.65 19.81
N PRO A 213 1.31 2.77 20.20
CA PRO A 213 2.36 2.33 19.29
C PRO A 213 1.77 1.71 18.03
N LEU A 214 2.30 2.09 16.87
CA LEU A 214 1.93 1.53 15.58
C LEU A 214 2.72 0.24 15.35
N VAL A 215 2.03 -0.89 15.32
CA VAL A 215 2.66 -2.21 15.16
C VAL A 215 2.97 -2.46 13.69
N ARG A 216 2.00 -2.17 12.80
CA ARG A 216 2.12 -2.43 11.36
C ARG A 216 1.53 -1.29 10.55
N VAL A 217 2.12 -1.05 9.40
CA VAL A 217 1.59 -0.08 8.43
C VAL A 217 1.87 -0.56 7.01
N ARG A 218 0.86 -0.51 6.15
CA ARG A 218 0.99 -0.78 4.72
C ARG A 218 0.85 0.53 3.96
N ILE A 219 1.87 0.86 3.20
CA ILE A 219 1.98 2.11 2.46
C ILE A 219 2.24 1.77 1.01
N LEU A 220 1.31 2.13 0.15
CA LEU A 220 1.41 1.88 -1.28
C LEU A 220 1.67 3.19 -2.02
N PRO A 221 2.50 3.16 -3.07
CA PRO A 221 2.64 4.28 -3.98
C PRO A 221 1.37 4.44 -4.81
N PHE A 222 1.10 5.65 -5.30
CA PHE A 222 0.16 5.81 -6.40
C PHE A 222 0.76 5.31 -7.71
N GLN A 223 -0.09 4.96 -8.67
CA GLN A 223 0.34 4.44 -9.98
C GLN A 223 1.21 5.44 -10.77
N ASP A 224 1.05 6.74 -10.51
CA ASP A 224 1.86 7.82 -11.09
C ASP A 224 3.20 8.06 -10.39
N ALA A 225 3.51 7.30 -9.34
CA ALA A 225 4.80 7.33 -8.69
C ALA A 225 5.88 6.77 -9.62
N PHE A 226 6.90 7.60 -9.89
CA PHE A 226 8.02 7.26 -10.76
C PHE A 226 8.85 6.11 -10.16
N GLU A 227 8.84 4.96 -10.84
CA GLU A 227 9.67 3.75 -10.64
C GLU A 227 9.23 2.74 -9.54
N PHE A 228 8.76 1.56 -9.98
CA PHE A 228 8.39 0.40 -9.14
C PHE A 228 9.60 -0.35 -8.58
N ASN A 229 10.51 0.36 -7.91
CA ASN A 229 11.50 -0.28 -7.06
C ASN A 229 11.10 -0.11 -5.59
N PHE A 230 10.37 -1.10 -5.05
CA PHE A 230 9.85 -1.08 -3.68
C PHE A 230 10.94 -0.85 -2.62
N ASP A 231 12.12 -1.47 -2.79
CA ASP A 231 13.24 -1.29 -1.87
C ASP A 231 13.75 0.16 -1.88
N HIS A 232 13.89 0.74 -3.07
CA HIS A 232 14.27 2.15 -3.21
C HIS A 232 13.20 3.05 -2.60
N MET A 233 11.91 2.83 -2.92
CA MET A 233 10.82 3.64 -2.38
C MET A 233 10.78 3.61 -0.85
N ARG A 234 10.93 2.41 -0.29
CA ARG A 234 10.95 2.19 1.15
C ARG A 234 12.07 2.97 1.82
N ARG A 235 13.30 2.84 1.33
CA ARG A 235 14.50 3.44 1.96
C ARG A 235 14.58 4.95 1.74
N THR A 236 14.20 5.42 0.55
CA THR A 236 14.42 6.81 0.14
C THR A 236 13.27 7.74 0.56
N TYR A 237 12.03 7.25 0.57
CA TYR A 237 10.86 8.10 0.81
C TYR A 237 10.07 7.69 2.05
N ILE A 238 9.69 6.42 2.15
CA ILE A 238 8.73 5.97 3.17
C ILE A 238 9.36 5.97 4.57
N LEU A 239 10.50 5.30 4.77
CA LEU A 239 11.13 5.24 6.10
C LEU A 239 11.52 6.63 6.62
N PRO A 240 12.16 7.53 5.84
CA PRO A 240 12.46 8.88 6.31
C PRO A 240 11.21 9.68 6.70
N TYR A 241 10.09 9.50 5.99
CA TYR A 241 8.84 10.17 6.34
C TYR A 241 8.25 9.62 7.66
N ILE A 242 8.16 8.30 7.80
CA ILE A 242 7.65 7.65 9.01
C ILE A 242 8.49 8.03 10.24
N GLN A 243 9.82 8.10 10.08
CA GLN A 243 10.77 8.44 11.14
C GLN A 243 10.91 9.94 11.38
N SER A 244 10.23 10.78 10.60
CA SER A 244 10.32 12.23 10.78
C SER A 244 9.73 12.65 12.14
N PRO A 245 10.25 13.72 12.77
CA PRO A 245 9.71 14.21 14.03
C PRO A 245 8.23 14.57 13.95
N GLU A 246 7.74 15.01 12.79
CA GLU A 246 6.32 15.30 12.58
C GLU A 246 5.43 14.07 12.78
N ILE A 247 5.94 12.89 12.45
CA ILE A 247 5.18 11.64 12.46
C ILE A 247 5.48 10.80 13.72
N ALA A 248 6.76 10.59 14.04
CA ALA A 248 7.20 9.65 15.07
C ALA A 248 7.45 10.25 16.46
N ASP A 249 7.45 11.58 16.63
CA ASP A 249 7.75 12.19 17.93
C ASP A 249 6.69 11.77 18.98
N PRO A 250 7.08 11.17 20.13
CA PRO A 250 6.11 10.71 21.12
C PRO A 250 5.30 11.82 21.79
N THR A 251 5.80 13.06 21.75
CA THR A 251 5.23 14.23 22.42
C THR A 251 4.41 15.08 21.45
N HIS A 252 4.89 15.26 20.22
CA HIS A 252 4.35 16.19 19.23
C HIS A 252 3.94 15.53 17.92
N GLY A 253 4.31 14.27 17.71
CA GLY A 253 4.07 13.54 16.47
C GLY A 253 2.58 13.27 16.26
N ARG A 254 2.10 13.47 15.03
CA ARG A 254 0.70 13.22 14.69
C ARG A 254 0.37 11.74 14.51
N GLY A 255 1.39 10.88 14.41
CA GLY A 255 1.27 9.46 14.08
C GLY A 255 0.85 9.22 12.63
N LEU A 256 0.56 7.96 12.31
CA LEU A 256 0.02 7.53 11.01
C LEU A 256 -1.34 6.88 11.18
N ARG A 257 -2.21 7.08 10.19
CA ARG A 257 -3.57 6.54 10.09
C ARG A 257 -3.83 6.06 8.68
N ALA A 258 -4.69 5.06 8.53
CA ALA A 258 -5.23 4.70 7.23
C ALA A 258 -5.88 5.93 6.57
N GLY A 259 -5.59 6.13 5.29
CA GLY A 259 -5.99 7.32 4.51
C GLY A 259 -5.01 8.49 4.57
N ASP A 260 -4.00 8.48 5.45
CA ASP A 260 -2.95 9.51 5.40
C ASP A 260 -2.20 9.42 4.06
N GLU A 261 -2.03 10.56 3.42
CA GLU A 261 -1.25 10.70 2.20
C GLU A 261 -0.02 11.57 2.44
N PHE A 262 1.05 11.28 1.70
CA PHE A 262 2.26 12.06 1.76
C PHE A 262 3.06 11.96 0.46
N SER A 263 3.93 12.94 0.23
CA SER A 263 4.83 12.98 -0.91
C SER A 263 6.30 12.91 -0.46
N GLY A 264 7.16 12.35 -1.32
CA GLY A 264 8.60 12.45 -1.17
C GLY A 264 9.08 13.90 -1.35
N ARG A 265 10.33 14.20 -0.96
CA ARG A 265 10.91 15.56 -0.99
C ARG A 265 10.79 16.30 -2.34
N SER A 266 10.68 15.58 -3.46
CA SER A 266 10.53 16.16 -4.80
C SER A 266 9.08 16.36 -5.24
N GLY A 267 8.09 15.93 -4.46
CA GLY A 267 6.66 15.93 -4.85
C GLY A 267 6.29 14.91 -5.94
N ARG A 268 7.28 14.28 -6.59
CA ARG A 268 7.10 13.36 -7.72
C ARG A 268 6.61 11.97 -7.33
N VAL A 269 6.87 11.55 -6.10
CA VAL A 269 6.51 10.22 -5.60
C VAL A 269 5.53 10.43 -4.46
N ARG A 270 4.37 9.79 -4.56
CA ARG A 270 3.26 9.95 -3.62
C ARG A 270 2.84 8.61 -3.07
N PHE A 271 2.43 8.61 -1.82
CA PHE A 271 2.09 7.42 -1.07
C PHE A 271 0.80 7.64 -0.30
N ARG A 272 0.07 6.56 -0.06
CA ARG A 272 -1.05 6.53 0.88
C ARG A 272 -0.84 5.40 1.88
N VAL A 273 -1.13 5.68 3.14
CA VAL A 273 -1.27 4.67 4.18
C VAL A 273 -2.58 3.94 3.93
N VAL A 274 -2.50 2.73 3.38
CA VAL A 274 -3.69 1.93 3.07
C VAL A 274 -4.28 1.31 4.32
N VAL A 275 -3.41 0.80 5.20
CA VAL A 275 -3.79 0.09 6.41
C VAL A 275 -2.79 0.37 7.52
N CYS A 276 -3.30 0.46 8.74
CA CYS A 276 -2.51 0.55 9.96
C CYS A 276 -3.03 -0.43 11.03
N GLU A 277 -2.13 -0.92 11.87
CA GLU A 277 -2.44 -1.69 13.07
C GLU A 277 -1.81 -0.98 14.27
N PRO A 278 -2.61 -0.40 15.19
CA PRO A 278 -4.07 -0.49 15.27
C PRO A 278 -4.81 0.35 14.21
N VAL A 279 -6.08 0.04 13.95
CA VAL A 279 -6.88 0.64 12.86
C VAL A 279 -7.12 2.14 13.06
N GLU A 280 -7.21 2.59 14.31
CA GLU A 280 -7.31 4.01 14.66
C GLU A 280 -6.04 4.84 14.36
N GLY A 281 -4.97 4.17 13.94
CA GLY A 281 -3.63 4.72 13.77
C GLY A 281 -2.80 4.71 15.04
N GLY A 282 -1.52 5.08 14.89
CA GLY A 282 -0.57 5.05 15.99
C GLY A 282 0.71 5.82 15.71
N LEU A 283 1.57 5.93 16.73
CA LEU A 283 2.91 6.47 16.60
C LEU A 283 3.86 5.39 16.11
N PRO A 284 4.52 5.56 14.95
CA PRO A 284 5.56 4.64 14.53
C PRO A 284 6.77 4.66 15.47
N GLY A 285 7.28 3.47 15.78
CA GLY A 285 8.47 3.22 16.57
C GLY A 285 9.51 2.38 15.81
N ALA A 286 10.59 2.01 16.49
CA ALA A 286 11.66 1.19 15.92
C ALA A 286 11.20 -0.24 15.55
N ASP A 287 10.14 -0.71 16.20
CA ASP A 287 9.49 -2.01 16.02
C ASP A 287 8.34 -1.98 15.00
N THR A 288 7.96 -0.81 14.48
CA THR A 288 6.91 -0.71 13.47
C THR A 288 7.31 -1.44 12.19
N MET A 289 6.49 -2.42 11.80
CA MET A 289 6.68 -3.14 10.55
C MET A 289 6.05 -2.35 9.39
N VAL A 290 6.89 -1.91 8.45
CA VAL A 290 6.47 -1.13 7.27
C VAL A 290 6.44 -2.03 6.04
N TYR A 291 5.26 -2.18 5.46
CA TYR A 291 5.02 -2.93 4.23
C TYR A 291 4.80 -1.98 3.07
N THR A 292 5.46 -2.30 1.96
CA THR A 292 5.41 -1.47 0.74
C THR A 292 5.01 -2.28 -0.48
N GLU A 293 4.80 -3.59 -0.30
CA GLU A 293 4.41 -4.53 -1.33
C GLU A 293 2.91 -4.46 -1.61
N GLY A 294 2.53 -4.47 -2.88
CA GLY A 294 1.14 -4.43 -3.35
C GLY A 294 1.01 -3.69 -4.68
N ASP A 295 -0.17 -3.80 -5.27
CA ASP A 295 -0.49 -3.03 -6.47
C ASP A 295 -0.52 -1.53 -6.16
N PRO A 296 -0.03 -0.70 -7.09
CA PRO A 296 -0.07 0.75 -6.93
C PRO A 296 -1.53 1.23 -6.84
N ILE A 297 -1.75 2.30 -6.09
CA ILE A 297 -3.07 2.89 -5.96
C ILE A 297 -3.41 3.62 -7.26
N GLU A 298 -4.41 3.12 -7.96
CA GLU A 298 -4.96 3.82 -9.12
C GLU A 298 -5.73 5.06 -8.66
N ARG A 299 -5.56 6.15 -9.39
CA ARG A 299 -6.32 7.37 -9.20
C ARG A 299 -6.47 8.11 -10.50
N THR A 300 -7.51 8.92 -10.60
CA THR A 300 -7.69 9.80 -11.75
C THR A 300 -6.71 10.97 -11.62
N LEU A 301 -5.84 11.13 -12.61
CA LEU A 301 -4.86 12.20 -12.65
C LEU A 301 -5.40 13.40 -13.42
N LEU A 302 -5.15 14.59 -12.88
CA LEU A 302 -5.47 15.81 -13.58
C LEU A 302 -4.43 16.11 -14.66
N LYS A 303 -4.90 16.29 -15.89
CA LYS A 303 -4.12 16.92 -16.96
C LYS A 303 -3.97 18.41 -16.71
N SER A 304 -5.04 19.08 -16.29
CA SER A 304 -5.03 20.50 -15.96
C SER A 304 -5.99 20.82 -14.82
N VAL A 305 -5.65 21.87 -14.06
CA VAL A 305 -6.49 22.42 -13.00
C VAL A 305 -6.46 23.94 -13.05
N THR A 306 -7.63 24.57 -12.99
CA THR A 306 -7.77 26.03 -12.87
C THR A 306 -8.17 26.39 -11.46
N MET A 307 -7.26 27.02 -10.70
CA MET A 307 -7.53 27.53 -9.36
C MET A 307 -7.42 29.05 -9.34
N LEU A 308 -8.51 29.72 -8.97
CA LEU A 308 -8.58 31.18 -8.93
C LEU A 308 -8.81 31.67 -7.50
N PRO A 309 -8.17 32.77 -7.07
CA PRO A 309 -8.39 33.33 -5.75
C PRO A 309 -9.83 33.84 -5.63
N LEU A 310 -10.40 33.76 -4.43
CA LEU A 310 -11.63 34.47 -4.13
C LEU A 310 -11.37 35.98 -4.12
N GLU A 311 -12.37 36.79 -4.49
CA GLU A 311 -12.27 38.26 -4.51
C GLU A 311 -11.79 38.83 -3.17
N SER A 312 -12.20 38.22 -2.05
CA SER A 312 -11.77 38.59 -0.69
C SER A 312 -10.30 38.28 -0.39
N SER A 313 -9.66 37.38 -1.14
CA SER A 313 -8.26 36.99 -0.92
C SER A 313 -7.27 37.85 -1.70
N VAL A 314 -7.71 38.53 -2.76
CA VAL A 314 -6.84 39.34 -3.63
C VAL A 314 -6.05 40.41 -2.86
N PRO A 315 -6.67 41.20 -1.95
CA PRO A 315 -5.92 42.21 -1.20
C PRO A 315 -4.84 41.61 -0.27
N LEU A 316 -4.99 40.35 0.13
CA LEU A 316 -4.09 39.66 1.06
C LEU A 316 -2.85 39.05 0.37
N MET A 317 -2.80 39.05 -0.96
CA MET A 317 -1.72 38.42 -1.72
C MET A 317 -0.42 39.25 -1.72
N ASN A 318 -0.47 40.51 -1.30
CA ASN A 318 0.70 41.40 -1.17
C ASN A 318 1.58 41.45 -2.44
N GLY A 319 0.96 41.48 -3.62
CA GLY A 319 1.64 41.57 -4.91
C GLY A 319 2.21 40.24 -5.45
N LYS A 320 2.13 39.14 -4.70
CA LYS A 320 2.46 37.81 -5.21
C LYS A 320 1.40 37.32 -6.21
N SER A 321 1.82 36.48 -7.14
CA SER A 321 0.90 35.87 -8.10
C SER A 321 0.10 34.74 -7.44
N PRO A 322 -1.10 34.39 -7.93
CA PRO A 322 -1.83 33.20 -7.49
C PRO A 322 -1.02 31.90 -7.58
N GLU A 323 -0.16 31.79 -8.59
CA GLU A 323 0.66 30.60 -8.84
C GLU A 323 1.66 30.34 -7.72
N ASP A 324 2.20 31.39 -7.11
CA ASP A 324 3.16 31.32 -5.99
C ASP A 324 2.58 30.61 -4.74
N PHE A 325 1.25 30.49 -4.66
CA PHE A 325 0.56 29.81 -3.58
C PHE A 325 0.02 28.44 -4.02
N VAL A 326 -0.59 28.38 -5.20
CA VAL A 326 -1.28 27.17 -5.67
C VAL A 326 -0.29 26.06 -6.03
N ARG A 327 0.81 26.36 -6.72
CA ARG A 327 1.75 25.31 -7.18
C ARG A 327 2.41 24.59 -6.01
N PRO A 328 2.98 25.27 -4.99
CA PRO A 328 3.51 24.59 -3.81
C PRO A 328 2.44 23.81 -3.04
N PHE A 329 1.22 24.34 -2.96
CA PHE A 329 0.12 23.62 -2.33
C PHE A 329 -0.15 22.28 -3.03
N LEU A 330 -0.25 22.26 -4.35
CA LEU A 330 -0.53 21.05 -5.14
C LEU A 330 0.65 20.05 -5.16
N GLU A 331 1.87 20.51 -4.97
CA GLU A 331 3.04 19.63 -4.80
C GLU A 331 3.00 18.84 -3.48
N HIS A 332 2.39 19.43 -2.44
CA HIS A 332 2.29 18.84 -1.10
C HIS A 332 0.90 18.25 -0.80
N HIS A 333 -0.12 18.56 -1.60
CA HIS A 333 -1.47 18.01 -1.47
C HIS A 333 -1.78 17.03 -2.60
N SER A 334 -2.21 15.83 -2.21
CA SER A 334 -2.58 14.74 -3.11
C SER A 334 -4.06 14.40 -3.12
N ALA A 335 -4.84 15.06 -2.27
CA ALA A 335 -6.29 14.94 -2.27
C ALA A 335 -6.89 15.31 -3.63
N ASP A 336 -7.97 14.63 -3.99
CA ASP A 336 -8.67 14.90 -5.23
C ASP A 336 -9.26 16.31 -5.22
N LEU A 337 -9.03 17.02 -6.33
CA LEU A 337 -9.59 18.34 -6.61
C LEU A 337 -10.81 18.17 -7.48
N ALA A 338 -11.91 18.79 -7.09
CA ALA A 338 -13.15 18.82 -7.84
C ALA A 338 -13.62 20.25 -8.08
N VAL A 339 -14.26 20.49 -9.23
CA VAL A 339 -14.82 21.80 -9.56
C VAL A 339 -15.78 22.24 -8.46
N GLY A 340 -15.59 23.47 -8.00
CA GLY A 340 -16.41 24.07 -6.95
C GLY A 340 -15.76 24.08 -5.58
N GLN A 341 -14.79 23.19 -5.31
CA GLN A 341 -14.08 23.11 -4.03
C GLN A 341 -13.28 24.39 -3.75
N VAL A 342 -13.23 24.78 -2.46
CA VAL A 342 -12.46 25.91 -1.96
C VAL A 342 -11.38 25.39 -1.03
N HIS A 343 -10.13 25.82 -1.26
CA HIS A 343 -8.99 25.48 -0.43
C HIS A 343 -8.44 26.74 0.23
N GLU A 344 -8.17 26.65 1.53
CA GLU A 344 -7.45 27.68 2.27
C GLU A 344 -5.94 27.38 2.23
N ILE A 345 -5.18 28.32 1.67
CA ILE A 345 -3.74 28.23 1.44
C ILE A 345 -3.10 29.49 2.03
N HIS A 346 -2.39 29.36 3.16
CA HIS A 346 -1.78 30.49 3.86
C HIS A 346 -2.77 31.65 4.18
N GLY A 347 -4.00 31.32 4.58
CA GLY A 347 -5.06 32.29 4.86
C GLY A 347 -5.72 32.91 3.63
N LEU A 348 -5.27 32.53 2.43
CA LEU A 348 -5.92 32.88 1.16
C LEU A 348 -6.86 31.76 0.75
N ARG A 349 -7.98 32.10 0.12
CA ARG A 349 -8.96 31.12 -0.36
C ARG A 349 -8.92 31.04 -1.87
N PHE A 350 -8.71 29.84 -2.39
CA PHE A 350 -8.70 29.53 -3.82
C PHE A 350 -9.82 28.57 -4.15
N ARG A 351 -10.51 28.80 -5.26
CA ARG A 351 -11.55 27.90 -5.76
C ARG A 351 -11.06 27.14 -6.98
N VAL A 352 -11.33 25.84 -7.02
CA VAL A 352 -11.19 25.03 -8.23
C VAL A 352 -12.33 25.38 -9.18
N VAL A 353 -12.01 26.06 -10.29
CA VAL A 353 -12.99 26.53 -11.27
C VAL A 353 -13.15 25.54 -12.43
N ARG A 354 -12.08 24.81 -12.75
CA ARG A 354 -12.06 23.82 -13.83
C ARG A 354 -11.04 22.74 -13.51
N THR A 355 -11.34 21.51 -13.90
CA THR A 355 -10.42 20.38 -13.89
C THR A 355 -10.50 19.67 -15.24
N GLU A 356 -9.43 19.00 -15.62
CA GLU A 356 -9.43 18.03 -16.71
C GLU A 356 -8.81 16.73 -16.18
N PRO A 357 -9.58 15.64 -16.05
CA PRO A 357 -11.00 15.50 -16.41
C PRO A 357 -11.96 16.30 -15.52
N THR A 358 -13.17 16.58 -16.02
CA THR A 358 -14.20 17.37 -15.33
C THR A 358 -14.68 16.73 -14.03
N ALA A 359 -14.60 15.40 -13.93
CA ALA A 359 -14.93 14.67 -12.70
C ALA A 359 -14.02 15.03 -11.51
N GLY A 360 -12.86 15.63 -11.78
CA GLY A 360 -11.83 15.91 -10.79
C GLY A 360 -10.75 14.83 -10.78
N GLY A 361 -9.88 14.90 -9.79
CA GLY A 361 -8.78 13.95 -9.61
C GLY A 361 -7.61 14.54 -8.84
N GLY A 362 -6.57 13.74 -8.67
CA GLY A 362 -5.35 14.14 -8.00
C GLY A 362 -4.44 14.92 -8.94
N ALA A 363 -3.87 16.02 -8.45
CA ALA A 363 -2.75 16.66 -9.15
C ALA A 363 -1.51 15.73 -9.13
N CYS A 364 -0.73 15.76 -10.20
CA CYS A 364 0.58 15.14 -10.33
C CYS A 364 1.62 16.18 -10.79
N PHE A 365 2.87 15.77 -10.94
CA PHE A 365 3.96 16.66 -11.36
C PHE A 365 3.70 17.29 -12.75
N ASP A 366 3.01 16.57 -13.64
CA ASP A 366 2.71 17.01 -15.00
C ASP A 366 1.37 17.76 -15.11
N THR A 367 0.64 17.95 -14.01
CA THR A 367 -0.63 18.69 -14.04
C THR A 367 -0.38 20.16 -14.39
N GLU A 368 -1.01 20.64 -15.47
CA GLU A 368 -0.99 22.04 -15.84
C GLU A 368 -1.80 22.86 -14.81
N VAL A 369 -1.12 23.76 -14.09
CA VAL A 369 -1.75 24.65 -13.11
C VAL A 369 -2.05 25.98 -13.77
N VAL A 370 -3.34 26.28 -13.95
CA VAL A 370 -3.82 27.54 -14.52
C VAL A 370 -4.36 28.41 -13.40
N THR A 371 -3.75 29.58 -13.21
CA THR A 371 -4.20 30.55 -12.20
C THR A 371 -4.58 31.91 -12.78
N LYS A 372 -4.62 32.01 -14.12
CA LYS A 372 -5.00 33.21 -14.85
C LYS A 372 -6.51 33.30 -14.96
N GLY A 373 -7.08 34.41 -14.50
CA GLY A 373 -8.51 34.69 -14.59
C GLY A 373 -8.92 35.77 -13.61
N PRO A 374 -10.14 36.33 -13.78
CA PRO A 374 -10.69 37.24 -12.78
C PRO A 374 -10.92 36.50 -11.45
N PRO A 375 -10.77 37.19 -10.30
CA PRO A 375 -11.07 36.61 -9.00
C PRO A 375 -12.51 36.08 -8.93
N VAL A 376 -12.70 34.97 -8.22
CA VAL A 376 -14.01 34.33 -8.09
C VAL A 376 -14.83 35.08 -7.05
N LYS A 377 -16.01 35.54 -7.47
CA LYS A 377 -17.03 36.09 -6.57
C LYS A 377 -17.78 34.93 -5.93
N VAL A 378 -18.05 35.03 -4.63
CA VAL A 378 -18.89 34.09 -3.88
C VAL A 378 -20.19 34.77 -3.46
N CYS A 379 -21.17 33.97 -3.09
CA CYS A 379 -22.41 34.44 -2.51
C CYS A 379 -22.12 35.33 -1.28
N ALA A 380 -22.82 36.47 -1.19
CA ALA A 380 -22.68 37.43 -0.10
C ALA A 380 -23.37 36.99 1.21
N VAL A 381 -23.93 35.78 1.25
CA VAL A 381 -24.46 35.19 2.48
C VAL A 381 -23.30 34.57 3.25
N ASP A 382 -23.11 34.97 4.51
CA ASP A 382 -22.02 34.47 5.35
C ASP A 382 -22.04 32.94 5.44
N GLY A 383 -20.91 32.32 5.11
CA GLY A 383 -20.75 30.86 5.06
C GLY A 383 -21.18 30.20 3.74
N CYS A 384 -21.72 30.96 2.78
CA CYS A 384 -22.10 30.41 1.48
C CYS A 384 -20.96 30.53 0.45
N GLU A 385 -20.49 29.39 -0.03
CA GLU A 385 -19.44 29.33 -1.06
C GLU A 385 -19.98 29.13 -2.48
N ALA A 386 -21.29 29.20 -2.69
CA ALA A 386 -21.88 29.00 -4.01
C ALA A 386 -21.53 30.16 -4.96
N ILE A 387 -21.42 29.83 -6.26
CA ILE A 387 -21.22 30.83 -7.30
C ILE A 387 -22.49 31.71 -7.36
N PRO A 388 -22.34 33.04 -7.32
CA PRO A 388 -23.47 33.93 -7.40
C PRO A 388 -24.11 33.90 -8.79
N ALA A 389 -25.44 33.95 -8.81
CA ALA A 389 -26.22 33.95 -10.05
C ALA A 389 -27.10 35.19 -10.20
N LYS A 390 -27.40 35.88 -9.10
CA LYS A 390 -28.16 37.12 -9.08
C LYS A 390 -27.41 38.18 -8.28
N GLN A 391 -27.72 39.44 -8.51
CA GLN A 391 -27.28 40.54 -7.66
C GLN A 391 -28.47 41.02 -6.83
N CYS A 392 -28.20 41.48 -5.61
CA CYS A 392 -29.21 42.15 -4.80
C CYS A 392 -29.83 43.32 -5.59
N ARG A 393 -31.17 43.35 -5.64
CA ARG A 393 -31.96 44.32 -6.38
C ARG A 393 -31.96 45.72 -5.75
N GLU A 394 -31.53 45.84 -4.49
CA GLU A 394 -31.32 47.14 -3.83
C GLU A 394 -30.22 47.92 -4.56
N LYS A 395 -30.54 49.13 -5.02
CA LYS A 395 -29.69 49.91 -5.94
C LYS A 395 -28.30 50.19 -5.35
N SER A 396 -28.23 50.40 -4.03
CA SER A 396 -27.00 50.68 -3.29
C SER A 396 -26.21 49.43 -2.90
N CYS A 397 -26.82 48.24 -2.94
CA CYS A 397 -26.21 47.01 -2.44
C CYS A 397 -25.44 46.25 -3.52
N ARG A 398 -26.15 45.84 -4.59
CA ARG A 398 -25.67 44.98 -5.69
C ARG A 398 -24.85 43.73 -5.28
N ARG A 399 -24.94 43.31 -4.02
CA ARG A 399 -24.17 42.17 -3.52
C ARG A 399 -24.57 40.90 -4.27
N PRO A 400 -23.59 40.08 -4.70
CA PRO A 400 -23.85 38.86 -5.45
C PRO A 400 -24.48 37.76 -4.56
N VAL A 401 -25.46 37.02 -5.05
CA VAL A 401 -26.21 35.98 -4.31
C VAL A 401 -26.40 34.75 -5.21
N CYS A 402 -26.21 33.55 -4.68
CA CYS A 402 -26.42 32.31 -5.43
C CYS A 402 -27.90 32.02 -5.69
N LEU A 403 -28.21 31.07 -6.59
CA LEU A 403 -29.59 30.72 -6.90
C LEU A 403 -30.37 30.22 -5.69
N ALA A 404 -29.76 29.38 -4.84
CA ALA A 404 -30.42 28.83 -3.65
C ALA A 404 -30.88 29.96 -2.71
N HIS A 405 -29.96 30.83 -2.30
CA HIS A 405 -30.30 31.97 -1.45
C HIS A 405 -31.23 32.95 -2.16
N ALA A 406 -31.06 33.20 -3.45
CA ALA A 406 -31.97 34.08 -4.17
C ALA A 406 -33.38 33.49 -4.34
N ALA A 407 -33.52 32.16 -4.30
CA ALA A 407 -34.80 31.46 -4.30
C ALA A 407 -35.43 31.41 -2.92
N GLU A 408 -34.66 31.47 -1.83
CA GLU A 408 -35.22 31.69 -0.49
C GLU A 408 -35.83 33.08 -0.36
N VAL A 409 -35.31 34.08 -1.10
CA VAL A 409 -35.79 35.47 -1.08
C VAL A 409 -37.06 35.74 -1.91
N VAL A 410 -38.01 34.79 -1.98
CA VAL A 410 -39.10 34.72 -2.97
C VAL A 410 -39.92 36.01 -3.15
N GLU A 411 -40.07 36.87 -2.14
CA GLU A 411 -41.09 37.94 -2.19
C GLU A 411 -40.59 39.35 -1.87
N MET A 412 -39.29 39.59 -1.80
CA MET A 412 -38.79 40.93 -1.43
C MET A 412 -37.94 41.61 -2.50
N SER A 413 -37.98 42.94 -2.47
CA SER A 413 -37.18 43.84 -3.30
C SER A 413 -35.66 43.67 -3.15
N CYS A 414 -35.17 42.84 -2.21
CA CYS A 414 -33.76 42.71 -1.87
C CYS A 414 -33.34 41.25 -1.66
N LEU A 415 -32.29 40.77 -2.33
CA LEU A 415 -31.88 39.35 -2.33
C LEU A 415 -30.77 38.99 -1.31
N CYS A 416 -30.29 39.92 -0.48
CA CYS A 416 -29.13 39.66 0.39
C CYS A 416 -29.44 39.80 1.90
N PRO A 417 -28.65 39.19 2.80
CA PRO A 417 -28.93 39.16 4.24
C PRO A 417 -29.04 40.51 4.92
N LEU A 418 -28.30 41.51 4.45
CA LEU A 418 -28.32 42.86 5.03
C LEU A 418 -29.64 43.61 4.76
N HIS A 419 -30.36 43.23 3.73
CA HIS A 419 -31.59 43.90 3.28
C HIS A 419 -32.81 42.98 3.36
N ALA A 420 -32.64 41.74 3.81
CA ALA A 420 -33.76 40.89 4.19
C ALA A 420 -34.34 41.37 5.53
N PRO A 421 -35.62 41.12 5.84
CA PRO A 421 -36.21 41.55 7.09
C PRO A 421 -35.48 40.87 8.24
N LYS A 422 -35.24 41.61 9.33
CA LYS A 422 -34.65 41.06 10.55
C LYS A 422 -35.49 39.84 10.99
N GLY A 423 -34.83 38.67 11.11
CA GLY A 423 -35.44 37.42 11.59
C GLY A 423 -35.52 36.27 10.57
N TRP A 424 -35.20 36.50 9.29
CA TRP A 424 -35.43 35.47 8.27
C TRP A 424 -34.33 34.40 8.19
N PHE A 425 -33.06 34.82 8.21
CA PHE A 425 -31.90 33.89 8.18
C PHE A 425 -31.72 33.07 9.46
N ALA A 426 -32.46 33.37 10.54
CA ALA A 426 -32.42 32.59 11.77
C ALA A 426 -33.06 31.18 11.61
N ARG A 427 -33.82 30.94 10.53
CA ARG A 427 -34.51 29.65 10.29
C ARG A 427 -33.68 28.65 9.48
N SER A 428 -32.78 29.06 8.58
CA SER A 428 -32.07 28.12 7.70
C SER A 428 -30.80 27.48 8.29
N ARG A 429 -30.22 28.05 9.36
CA ARG A 429 -29.03 27.45 10.03
C ARG A 429 -29.31 26.19 10.86
N LYS A 430 -30.55 25.67 10.88
CA LYS A 430 -30.97 24.50 11.67
C LYS A 430 -31.30 23.25 10.82
N SER A 431 -31.13 23.30 9.51
CA SER A 431 -31.23 22.16 8.58
C SER A 431 -29.92 21.97 7.86
#